data_AF-A0A1I6K0J0-F1
#
_entry.id   AF-A0A1I6K0J0-F1
#
_cell.length_a   1.000
_cell.length_b   1.000
_cell.length_c   1.000
_cell.angle_alpha   90.00
_cell.angle_beta   90.00
_cell.angle_gamma   90.00
#
_symmetry.space_group_name_H-M   'P 1'
#
loop_
_entity.id
_entity.type
_entity.pdbx_description
1 polymer ?
#
loop_
_entity_poly.entity_id
_entity_poly.type
_entity_poly.pdbx_seq_one_letter_code
_entity_poly.pdbx_strand_id
1 'polypeptide(L)'
;MRTIWKATAIAALVAGGSLVAVPAWAADLSCSGDLGDQVVAGNLTVGDGVDCVLGGATVQGDIIVEPGGWLDATSVVVEGDVIATDAYGVLLDGTSVAGDISAYSADSEVGFLYLNDLEVGGSVAAGGLDVEVVDTTIGGSLTTQDGNYVDLVRTSVVGDVSIDGSPWGVSIAGAIVQGSVTVSGSARDVLIGADADGAADAFGNSIGGDLVLSDNSANLRVAATTVHGTIELSGNTPLAAFGTGVAAGDVVGDYTGTAPGAPAAGDQAIAVTVPAQAPGELIWSLEGSSALVDLGVADEQLDHFAADGEIVPIRVQDTRAGNPEWSLTAQVSDFSAGGTPVSSKYLGWTPEVTDAAGGAVAGSAVQSGFDGGDGLSVARTLAGAPDGHARSASVVGADLELKLPLETPRGTYTATITLTALS
;
A
#
# COMPACT_ATOMS: atom_id res chain seq x y z
N MET A 1 46.26 55.27 43.56
CA MET A 1 46.81 55.83 42.31
C MET A 1 46.43 54.87 41.19
N ARG A 2 45.51 55.18 40.27
CA ARG A 2 45.80 55.77 38.93
C ARG A 2 47.07 55.13 38.34
N THR A 3 47.11 54.42 37.20
CA THR A 3 46.39 54.59 35.93
C THR A 3 46.89 53.55 34.89
N ILE A 4 46.01 53.16 33.96
CA ILE A 4 46.19 53.04 32.49
C ILE A 4 46.94 51.84 31.86
N TRP A 5 46.28 51.37 30.79
CA TRP A 5 46.47 50.29 29.82
C TRP A 5 47.84 50.12 29.15
N LYS A 6 48.09 48.88 28.68
CA LYS A 6 48.56 48.60 27.31
C LYS A 6 47.90 47.33 26.75
N ALA A 7 47.39 47.44 25.53
CA ALA A 7 46.87 46.35 24.72
C ALA A 7 48.01 45.44 24.24
N THR A 8 47.74 44.13 24.17
CA THR A 8 48.63 43.17 23.50
C THR A 8 47.78 42.36 22.52
N ALA A 9 48.10 42.51 21.24
CA ALA A 9 47.54 41.73 20.15
C ALA A 9 47.91 40.25 20.32
N ILE A 10 46.90 39.38 20.32
CA ILE A 10 47.09 37.94 20.21
C ILE A 10 46.93 37.60 18.73
N ALA A 11 48.04 37.22 18.10
CA ALA A 11 48.06 36.60 16.78
C ALA A 11 47.44 35.20 16.89
N ALA A 12 46.25 35.02 16.30
CA ALA A 12 45.67 33.70 16.10
C ALA A 12 46.35 33.06 14.88
N LEU A 13 47.16 32.04 15.15
CA LEU A 13 47.81 31.19 14.16
C LEU A 13 46.71 30.40 13.42
N VAL A 14 46.42 30.75 12.18
CA VAL A 14 45.62 29.92 11.27
C VAL A 14 46.50 28.74 10.87
N ALA A 15 46.38 27.63 11.60
CA ALA A 15 46.89 26.35 11.12
C ALA A 15 46.02 25.96 9.92
N GLY A 16 46.57 26.13 8.72
CA GLY A 16 46.02 25.62 7.48
C GLY A 16 45.96 24.10 7.53
N GLY A 17 44.85 23.56 8.02
CA GLY A 17 44.44 22.20 7.71
C GLY A 17 43.82 22.23 6.33
N SER A 18 44.54 21.69 5.34
CA SER A 18 43.94 21.31 4.07
C SER A 18 42.82 20.32 4.39
N LEU A 19 41.56 20.77 4.37
CA LEU A 19 40.42 19.88 4.24
C LEU A 19 40.56 19.23 2.87
N VAL A 20 41.23 18.09 2.80
CA VAL A 20 41.08 17.18 1.68
C VAL A 20 39.65 16.65 1.81
N ALA A 21 38.71 17.22 1.06
CA ALA A 21 37.42 16.60 0.86
C ALA A 21 37.68 15.26 0.21
N VAL A 22 37.59 14.17 0.99
CA VAL A 22 37.57 12.83 0.43
C VAL A 22 36.27 12.76 -0.38
N PRO A 23 36.31 12.47 -1.68
CA PRO A 23 35.07 12.26 -2.42
C PRO A 23 34.33 11.12 -1.72
N ALA A 24 33.08 11.35 -1.32
CA ALA A 24 32.20 10.28 -0.87
C ALA A 24 31.92 9.44 -2.11
N TRP A 25 32.51 8.24 -2.18
CA TRP A 25 32.17 7.29 -3.22
C TRP A 25 30.85 6.68 -2.78
N ALA A 26 29.79 6.93 -3.55
CA ALA A 26 28.60 6.11 -3.51
C ALA A 26 29.06 4.65 -3.67
N ALA A 27 28.77 3.82 -2.67
CA ALA A 27 29.21 2.43 -2.67
C ALA A 27 28.16 1.61 -3.42
N ASP A 28 28.52 1.15 -4.62
CA ASP A 28 27.72 0.18 -5.36
C ASP A 28 27.62 -1.13 -4.56
N LEU A 29 26.50 -1.82 -4.73
CA LEU A 29 26.19 -3.06 -4.02
C LEU A 29 25.75 -4.14 -5.00
N SER A 30 26.27 -5.35 -4.85
CA SER A 30 25.76 -6.53 -5.54
C SER A 30 24.79 -7.27 -4.62
N CYS A 31 23.59 -7.53 -5.11
CA CYS A 31 22.54 -8.26 -4.41
C CYS A 31 22.50 -9.72 -4.89
N SER A 32 22.41 -10.66 -3.94
CA SER A 32 22.31 -12.09 -4.22
C SER A 32 21.45 -12.80 -3.16
N GLY A 33 20.41 -12.13 -2.69
CA GLY A 33 19.50 -12.60 -1.65
C GLY A 33 18.60 -11.48 -1.12
N ASP A 34 18.12 -11.65 0.10
CA ASP A 34 17.28 -10.66 0.78
C ASP A 34 18.13 -9.55 1.42
N LEU A 35 17.86 -8.32 1.01
CA LEU A 35 18.51 -7.08 1.43
C LEU A 35 17.71 -6.38 2.55
N GLY A 36 16.39 -6.60 2.63
CA GLY A 36 15.50 -5.90 3.56
C GLY A 36 15.56 -4.36 3.46
N ASP A 37 15.25 -3.69 4.57
CA ASP A 37 15.24 -2.23 4.69
C ASP A 37 16.67 -1.69 4.92
N GLN A 38 17.30 -1.23 3.85
CA GLN A 38 18.59 -0.55 3.91
C GLN A 38 18.77 0.49 2.82
N VAL A 39 19.78 1.36 3.02
CA VAL A 39 20.16 2.38 2.05
C VAL A 39 21.38 1.93 1.25
N VAL A 40 21.22 1.83 -0.06
CA VAL A 40 22.30 1.62 -1.04
C VAL A 40 22.70 2.98 -1.61
N ALA A 41 23.91 3.43 -1.26
CA ALA A 41 24.36 4.79 -1.60
C ALA A 41 24.73 4.97 -3.09
N GLY A 42 24.97 3.87 -3.80
CA GLY A 42 25.25 3.84 -5.24
C GLY A 42 24.30 2.93 -5.99
N ASN A 43 24.80 2.31 -7.06
CA ASN A 43 24.01 1.41 -7.86
C ASN A 43 23.85 0.06 -7.17
N LEU A 44 22.69 -0.57 -7.36
CA LEU A 44 22.43 -1.94 -6.96
C LEU A 44 22.49 -2.84 -8.19
N THR A 45 23.29 -3.89 -8.17
CA THR A 45 23.34 -4.88 -9.25
C THR A 45 22.80 -6.22 -8.75
N VAL A 46 21.70 -6.68 -9.36
CA VAL A 46 21.22 -8.07 -9.24
C VAL A 46 22.04 -8.91 -10.22
N GLY A 47 22.82 -9.83 -9.69
CA GLY A 47 23.77 -10.59 -10.50
C GLY A 47 23.10 -11.58 -11.47
N ASP A 48 23.90 -12.07 -12.42
CA ASP A 48 23.50 -13.12 -13.37
C ASP A 48 22.89 -14.35 -12.68
N GLY A 49 21.66 -14.70 -13.06
CA GLY A 49 20.95 -15.89 -12.59
C GLY A 49 20.66 -15.94 -11.08
N VAL A 50 20.75 -14.81 -10.36
CA VAL A 50 20.48 -14.76 -8.91
C VAL A 50 19.22 -13.96 -8.57
N ASP A 51 18.64 -14.31 -7.44
CA ASP A 51 17.46 -13.64 -6.88
C ASP A 51 17.91 -12.50 -5.95
N CYS A 52 17.23 -11.36 -6.05
CA CYS A 52 17.36 -10.23 -5.14
C CYS A 52 15.98 -9.82 -4.64
N VAL A 53 15.84 -9.77 -3.31
CA VAL A 53 14.61 -9.32 -2.65
C VAL A 53 14.90 -8.05 -1.87
N LEU A 54 14.12 -6.99 -2.11
CA LEU A 54 14.19 -5.70 -1.44
C LEU A 54 12.85 -5.39 -0.77
N GLY A 55 12.89 -5.01 0.51
CA GLY A 55 11.69 -4.62 1.25
C GLY A 55 11.94 -3.34 2.04
N GLY A 56 11.34 -2.21 1.62
CA GLY A 56 11.53 -0.92 2.29
C GLY A 56 12.85 -0.20 1.99
N ALA A 57 13.69 -0.75 1.11
CA ALA A 57 15.02 -0.21 0.81
C ALA A 57 15.00 1.16 0.11
N THR A 58 16.12 1.88 0.15
CA THR A 58 16.38 3.06 -0.69
C THR A 58 17.64 2.83 -1.51
N VAL A 59 17.54 2.91 -2.84
CA VAL A 59 18.67 2.86 -3.77
C VAL A 59 18.87 4.25 -4.36
N GLN A 60 19.99 4.90 -4.03
CA GLN A 60 20.30 6.27 -4.46
C GLN A 60 20.84 6.36 -5.90
N GLY A 61 21.22 5.21 -6.47
CA GLY A 61 21.59 5.08 -7.87
C GLY A 61 20.58 4.24 -8.63
N ASP A 62 21.08 3.55 -9.65
CA ASP A 62 20.29 2.68 -10.51
C ASP A 62 20.19 1.27 -9.92
N ILE A 63 19.10 0.58 -10.25
CA ILE A 63 19.04 -0.88 -10.12
C ILE A 63 19.32 -1.49 -11.49
N ILE A 64 20.33 -2.36 -11.56
CA ILE A 64 20.75 -3.05 -12.77
C ILE A 64 20.52 -4.55 -12.56
N VAL A 65 19.65 -5.15 -13.36
CA VAL A 65 19.35 -6.58 -13.33
C VAL A 65 20.04 -7.25 -14.50
N GLU A 66 21.04 -8.07 -14.19
CA GLU A 66 21.81 -8.84 -15.17
C GLU A 66 21.01 -10.04 -15.71
N PRO A 67 21.49 -10.69 -16.79
CA PRO A 67 20.78 -11.79 -17.43
C PRO A 67 20.38 -12.91 -16.45
N GLY A 68 19.16 -13.45 -16.61
CA GLY A 68 18.59 -14.46 -15.73
C GLY A 68 18.35 -14.02 -14.28
N GLY A 69 18.71 -12.79 -13.90
CA GLY A 69 18.47 -12.26 -12.57
C GLY A 69 16.98 -12.05 -12.31
N TRP A 70 16.56 -12.22 -11.06
CA TRP A 70 15.20 -11.93 -10.61
C TRP A 70 15.21 -10.85 -9.52
N LEU A 71 14.51 -9.74 -9.78
CA LEU A 71 14.30 -8.68 -8.80
C LEU A 71 12.86 -8.74 -8.28
N ASP A 72 12.72 -8.78 -6.96
CA ASP A 72 11.48 -8.53 -6.23
C ASP A 72 11.72 -7.31 -5.31
N ALA A 73 11.10 -6.18 -5.61
CA ALA A 73 11.23 -4.95 -4.85
C ALA A 73 9.88 -4.44 -4.37
N THR A 74 9.67 -4.49 -3.05
CA THR A 74 8.44 -4.06 -2.40
C THR A 74 8.69 -2.82 -1.53
N SER A 75 7.89 -1.77 -1.73
CA SER A 75 7.98 -0.50 -0.98
C SER A 75 9.37 0.15 -1.02
N VAL A 76 10.04 0.09 -2.17
CA VAL A 76 11.40 0.61 -2.36
C VAL A 76 11.36 2.04 -2.92
N VAL A 77 12.41 2.82 -2.64
CA VAL A 77 12.68 4.10 -3.31
C VAL A 77 13.92 3.95 -4.17
N VAL A 78 13.79 4.18 -5.48
CA VAL A 78 14.90 4.20 -6.45
C VAL A 78 15.06 5.62 -6.96
N GLU A 79 16.17 6.27 -6.64
CA GLU A 79 16.46 7.66 -7.07
C GLU A 79 17.00 7.73 -8.51
N GLY A 80 17.46 6.60 -9.07
CA GLY A 80 17.88 6.46 -10.46
C GLY A 80 16.89 5.67 -11.31
N ASP A 81 17.44 4.89 -12.24
CA ASP A 81 16.71 4.05 -13.19
C ASP A 81 16.61 2.59 -12.72
N VAL A 82 15.66 1.84 -13.29
CA VAL A 82 15.65 0.37 -13.22
C VAL A 82 15.92 -0.18 -14.60
N ILE A 83 17.02 -0.92 -14.76
CA ILE A 83 17.50 -1.41 -16.05
C ILE A 83 17.66 -2.92 -15.98
N ALA A 84 16.92 -3.65 -16.81
CA ALA A 84 16.96 -5.09 -16.90
C ALA A 84 17.25 -5.53 -18.34
N THR A 85 18.25 -6.40 -18.52
CA THR A 85 18.60 -6.96 -19.83
C THR A 85 18.68 -8.47 -19.71
N ASP A 86 17.83 -9.16 -20.47
CA ASP A 86 17.66 -10.62 -20.46
C ASP A 86 17.39 -11.18 -19.04
N ALA A 87 16.76 -10.37 -18.17
CA ALA A 87 16.41 -10.78 -16.82
C ALA A 87 15.35 -11.89 -16.83
N TYR A 88 15.38 -12.75 -15.82
CA TYR A 88 14.29 -13.70 -15.59
C TYR A 88 13.00 -12.95 -15.24
N GLY A 89 13.10 -11.92 -14.40
CA GLY A 89 11.95 -11.06 -14.12
C GLY A 89 12.25 -9.88 -13.23
N VAL A 90 11.38 -8.87 -13.33
CA VAL A 90 11.36 -7.70 -12.46
C VAL A 90 9.94 -7.53 -11.94
N LEU A 91 9.80 -7.61 -10.62
CA LEU A 91 8.58 -7.28 -9.89
C LEU A 91 8.87 -6.05 -9.03
N LEU A 92 8.14 -4.97 -9.28
CA LEU A 92 8.12 -3.80 -8.40
C LEU A 92 6.70 -3.65 -7.84
N ASP A 93 6.58 -3.48 -6.53
CA ASP A 93 5.30 -3.32 -5.82
C ASP A 93 5.37 -2.18 -4.80
N GLY A 94 4.44 -1.24 -4.83
CA GLY A 94 4.41 -0.08 -3.92
C GLY A 94 5.69 0.77 -3.97
N THR A 95 6.44 0.68 -5.06
CA THR A 95 7.80 1.22 -5.21
C THR A 95 7.77 2.55 -5.97
N SER A 96 8.70 3.45 -5.68
CA SER A 96 8.89 4.70 -6.43
C SER A 96 10.20 4.66 -7.20
N VAL A 97 10.17 5.01 -8.48
CA VAL A 97 11.34 5.11 -9.35
C VAL A 97 11.38 6.53 -9.90
N ALA A 98 12.41 7.30 -9.56
CA ALA A 98 12.52 8.69 -10.00
C ALA A 98 12.85 8.81 -11.49
N GLY A 99 13.61 7.85 -12.03
CA GLY A 99 14.03 7.78 -13.42
C GLY A 99 13.14 6.91 -14.31
N ASP A 100 13.77 6.30 -15.31
CA ASP A 100 13.15 5.42 -16.28
C ASP A 100 13.17 3.95 -15.80
N ILE A 101 12.24 3.16 -16.31
CA ILE A 101 12.26 1.69 -16.20
C ILE A 101 12.47 1.13 -17.61
N SER A 102 13.52 0.34 -17.80
CA SER A 102 13.82 -0.33 -19.05
C SER A 102 14.03 -1.83 -18.84
N ALA A 103 13.24 -2.67 -19.50
CA ALA A 103 13.37 -4.13 -19.41
C ALA A 103 13.25 -4.79 -20.78
N TYR A 104 14.31 -5.40 -21.29
CA TYR A 104 14.29 -6.08 -22.59
C TYR A 104 14.84 -7.49 -22.48
N SER A 105 14.20 -8.43 -23.18
CA SER A 105 14.69 -9.80 -23.37
C SER A 105 14.80 -10.13 -24.86
N ALA A 106 15.92 -10.70 -25.26
CA ALA A 106 16.18 -11.22 -26.60
C ALA A 106 16.21 -12.76 -26.66
N ASP A 107 16.09 -13.43 -25.51
CA ASP A 107 16.25 -14.88 -25.34
C ASP A 107 14.92 -15.67 -25.42
N SER A 108 15.03 -17.00 -25.51
CA SER A 108 13.86 -17.91 -25.67
C SER A 108 13.10 -18.21 -24.38
N GLU A 109 13.62 -17.78 -23.22
CA GLU A 109 12.91 -17.84 -21.95
C GLU A 109 12.17 -16.52 -21.77
N VAL A 110 10.84 -16.58 -21.76
CA VAL A 110 10.00 -15.39 -21.61
C VAL A 110 10.10 -14.94 -20.16
N GLY A 111 10.81 -13.83 -19.93
CA GLY A 111 10.84 -13.15 -18.63
C GLY A 111 9.61 -12.27 -18.43
N PHE A 112 9.58 -11.50 -17.35
CA PHE A 112 8.47 -10.60 -17.04
C PHE A 112 8.89 -9.26 -16.45
N LEU A 113 8.06 -8.25 -16.64
CA LEU A 113 8.09 -6.93 -16.00
C LEU A 113 6.71 -6.67 -15.42
N TYR A 114 6.60 -6.74 -14.10
CA TYR A 114 5.37 -6.47 -13.36
C TYR A 114 5.55 -5.24 -12.49
N LEU A 115 4.73 -4.23 -12.76
CA LEU A 115 4.71 -2.94 -12.10
C LEU A 115 3.36 -2.77 -11.39
N ASN A 116 3.36 -2.83 -10.05
CA ASN A 116 2.16 -2.69 -9.22
C ASN A 116 2.28 -1.49 -8.28
N ASP A 117 1.25 -0.64 -8.25
CA ASP A 117 1.15 0.49 -7.30
C ASP A 117 2.42 1.38 -7.30
N LEU A 118 2.89 1.78 -8.49
CA LEU A 118 4.11 2.57 -8.63
C LEU A 118 3.89 4.05 -8.96
N GLU A 119 4.88 4.84 -8.58
CA GLU A 119 5.16 6.15 -9.17
C GLU A 119 6.48 6.07 -9.96
N VAL A 120 6.42 6.28 -11.28
CA VAL A 120 7.56 6.34 -12.18
C VAL A 120 7.71 7.76 -12.69
N GLY A 121 8.81 8.43 -12.34
CA GLY A 121 9.08 9.81 -12.75
C GLY A 121 9.37 9.93 -14.25
N GLY A 122 10.03 8.92 -14.82
CA GLY A 122 10.37 8.82 -16.23
C GLY A 122 9.40 7.99 -17.06
N SER A 123 9.93 7.36 -18.09
CA SER A 123 9.23 6.47 -19.03
C SER A 123 9.42 5.00 -18.66
N VAL A 124 8.51 4.17 -19.13
CA VAL A 124 8.63 2.70 -19.05
C VAL A 124 8.83 2.17 -20.48
N ALA A 125 9.89 1.41 -20.69
CA ALA A 125 10.24 0.83 -21.98
C ALA A 125 10.51 -0.67 -21.82
N ALA A 126 9.72 -1.52 -22.49
CA ALA A 126 9.85 -2.96 -22.36
C ALA A 126 9.85 -3.71 -23.69
N GLY A 127 10.34 -4.95 -23.72
CA GLY A 127 10.18 -5.79 -24.90
C GLY A 127 10.68 -7.21 -24.78
N GLY A 128 10.09 -8.12 -25.56
CA GLY A 128 10.43 -9.55 -25.56
C GLY A 128 10.04 -10.32 -24.29
N LEU A 129 9.18 -9.75 -23.44
CA LEU A 129 8.82 -10.27 -22.13
C LEU A 129 7.34 -10.02 -21.81
N ASP A 130 6.81 -10.66 -20.78
CA ASP A 130 5.47 -10.41 -20.24
C ASP A 130 5.43 -9.04 -19.55
N VAL A 131 4.50 -8.17 -19.92
CA VAL A 131 4.39 -6.82 -19.34
C VAL A 131 3.05 -6.66 -18.65
N GLU A 132 3.07 -6.35 -17.36
CA GLU A 132 1.87 -5.98 -16.60
C GLU A 132 2.14 -4.67 -15.85
N VAL A 133 1.26 -3.70 -16.04
CA VAL A 133 1.33 -2.40 -15.36
C VAL A 133 -0.03 -2.12 -14.73
N VAL A 134 -0.07 -2.13 -13.40
CA VAL A 134 -1.29 -2.04 -12.60
C VAL A 134 -1.18 -0.91 -11.59
N ASP A 135 -2.24 -0.10 -11.46
CA ASP A 135 -2.36 0.94 -10.44
C ASP A 135 -1.15 1.91 -10.41
N THR A 136 -0.53 2.14 -11.58
CA THR A 136 0.74 2.87 -11.68
C THR A 136 0.56 4.26 -12.29
N THR A 137 1.41 5.21 -11.92
CA THR A 137 1.53 6.52 -12.59
C THR A 137 2.88 6.65 -13.28
N ILE A 138 2.87 6.97 -14.57
CA ILE A 138 4.06 7.15 -15.41
C ILE A 138 4.15 8.62 -15.86
N GLY A 139 5.21 9.31 -15.43
CA GLY A 139 5.47 10.71 -15.77
C GLY A 139 5.92 10.94 -17.21
N GLY A 140 6.44 9.91 -17.87
CA GLY A 140 6.81 9.86 -19.28
C GLY A 140 5.83 9.03 -20.12
N SER A 141 6.38 8.29 -21.09
CA SER A 141 5.64 7.40 -21.99
C SER A 141 5.77 5.93 -21.57
N LEU A 142 4.84 5.10 -22.01
CA LEU A 142 4.97 3.63 -21.97
C LEU A 142 5.21 3.13 -23.40
N THR A 143 6.32 2.40 -23.61
CA THR A 143 6.60 1.75 -24.89
C THR A 143 6.85 0.27 -24.68
N THR A 144 6.18 -0.58 -25.45
CA THR A 144 6.50 -2.01 -25.51
C THR A 144 6.79 -2.42 -26.95
N GLN A 145 7.79 -3.29 -27.12
CA GLN A 145 8.16 -3.86 -28.41
C GLN A 145 8.23 -5.39 -28.30
N ASP A 146 7.46 -6.11 -29.11
CA ASP A 146 7.42 -7.57 -29.13
C ASP A 146 7.19 -8.16 -27.72
N GLY A 147 6.41 -7.48 -26.88
CA GLY A 147 6.03 -7.99 -25.55
C GLY A 147 5.21 -9.26 -25.71
N ASN A 148 5.42 -10.29 -24.89
CA ASN A 148 4.72 -11.56 -25.08
C ASN A 148 3.21 -11.40 -24.88
N TYR A 149 2.79 -10.80 -23.76
CA TYR A 149 1.51 -10.10 -23.60
C TYR A 149 1.72 -8.75 -22.91
N VAL A 150 0.75 -7.83 -23.03
CA VAL A 150 0.81 -6.50 -22.42
C VAL A 150 -0.53 -6.15 -21.77
N ASP A 151 -0.53 -6.03 -20.46
CA ASP A 151 -1.69 -5.61 -19.68
C ASP A 151 -1.43 -4.26 -19.01
N LEU A 152 -2.35 -3.32 -19.25
CA LEU A 152 -2.35 -1.98 -18.68
C LEU A 152 -3.66 -1.77 -17.92
N VAL A 153 -3.60 -1.77 -16.59
CA VAL A 153 -4.77 -1.73 -15.73
C VAL A 153 -4.69 -0.54 -14.78
N ARG A 154 -5.71 0.32 -14.78
CA ARG A 154 -5.84 1.49 -13.88
C ARG A 154 -4.56 2.36 -13.82
N THR A 155 -3.92 2.55 -14.96
CA THR A 155 -2.63 3.24 -15.06
C THR A 155 -2.78 4.63 -15.67
N SER A 156 -2.08 5.61 -15.12
CA SER A 156 -2.01 6.96 -15.68
C SER A 156 -0.68 7.18 -16.40
N VAL A 157 -0.72 7.72 -17.62
CA VAL A 157 0.46 8.01 -18.44
C VAL A 157 0.37 9.45 -18.93
N VAL A 158 1.40 10.25 -18.66
CA VAL A 158 1.47 11.65 -19.10
C VAL A 158 1.83 11.74 -20.59
N GLY A 159 2.75 10.88 -21.05
CA GLY A 159 3.13 10.79 -22.44
C GLY A 159 2.20 9.92 -23.27
N ASP A 160 2.79 9.24 -24.24
CA ASP A 160 2.12 8.31 -25.13
C ASP A 160 2.22 6.87 -24.61
N VAL A 161 1.27 6.03 -25.01
CA VAL A 161 1.37 4.57 -24.89
C VAL A 161 1.56 4.00 -26.28
N SER A 162 2.66 3.28 -26.51
CA SER A 162 2.95 2.62 -27.80
C SER A 162 3.24 1.15 -27.58
N ILE A 163 2.39 0.27 -28.09
CA ILE A 163 2.54 -1.18 -28.02
C ILE A 163 2.72 -1.70 -29.45
N ASP A 164 3.94 -2.06 -29.80
CA ASP A 164 4.28 -2.60 -31.11
C ASP A 164 4.60 -4.09 -31.03
N GLY A 165 3.71 -4.93 -31.55
CA GLY A 165 3.87 -6.37 -31.48
C GLY A 165 3.55 -6.95 -30.10
N SER A 166 2.47 -7.70 -30.03
CA SER A 166 2.18 -8.58 -28.89
C SER A 166 1.47 -9.85 -29.36
N PRO A 167 2.16 -11.00 -29.43
CA PRO A 167 1.59 -12.21 -30.01
C PRO A 167 0.59 -12.92 -29.10
N TRP A 168 0.55 -12.61 -27.80
CA TRP A 168 -0.40 -13.23 -26.85
C TRP A 168 -1.49 -12.30 -26.33
N GLY A 169 -1.41 -11.02 -26.64
CA GLY A 169 -2.54 -10.11 -26.50
C GLY A 169 -2.20 -8.80 -25.81
N VAL A 170 -3.15 -7.88 -25.88
CA VAL A 170 -3.08 -6.57 -25.26
C VAL A 170 -4.39 -6.30 -24.54
N SER A 171 -4.34 -5.93 -23.26
CA SER A 171 -5.49 -5.46 -22.50
C SER A 171 -5.22 -4.08 -21.94
N ILE A 172 -6.12 -3.12 -22.20
CA ILE A 172 -6.04 -1.76 -21.65
C ILE A 172 -7.38 -1.43 -20.98
N ALA A 173 -7.39 -1.33 -19.65
CA ALA A 173 -8.58 -1.05 -18.86
C ALA A 173 -8.31 -0.02 -17.76
N GLY A 174 -9.16 0.99 -17.62
CA GLY A 174 -8.97 2.04 -16.62
C GLY A 174 -7.80 2.99 -16.88
N ALA A 175 -7.23 2.99 -18.09
CA ALA A 175 -6.10 3.80 -18.43
C ALA A 175 -6.48 5.27 -18.64
N ILE A 176 -5.65 6.18 -18.12
CA ILE A 176 -5.76 7.63 -18.34
C ILE A 176 -4.47 8.09 -19.01
N VAL A 177 -4.52 8.29 -20.32
CA VAL A 177 -3.36 8.66 -21.13
C VAL A 177 -3.57 10.09 -21.62
N GLN A 178 -2.68 11.02 -21.28
CA GLN A 178 -2.79 12.41 -21.76
C GLN A 178 -2.35 12.54 -23.22
N GLY A 179 -1.38 11.74 -23.64
CA GLY A 179 -0.97 11.59 -25.03
C GLY A 179 -1.87 10.65 -25.83
N SER A 180 -1.28 10.03 -26.85
CA SER A 180 -1.95 9.07 -27.74
C SER A 180 -1.68 7.64 -27.31
N VAL A 181 -2.56 6.72 -27.73
CA VAL A 181 -2.37 5.28 -27.58
C VAL A 181 -2.24 4.66 -28.96
N THR A 182 -1.15 3.93 -29.19
CA THR A 182 -0.93 3.15 -30.41
C THR A 182 -0.80 1.67 -30.05
N VAL A 183 -1.56 0.82 -30.73
CA VAL A 183 -1.39 -0.64 -30.67
C VAL A 183 -1.26 -1.17 -32.10
N SER A 184 -0.08 -1.68 -32.42
CA SER A 184 0.26 -2.19 -33.75
C SER A 184 0.70 -3.65 -33.73
N GLY A 185 0.42 -4.36 -34.82
CA GLY A 185 1.01 -5.68 -35.10
C GLY A 185 0.73 -6.78 -34.05
N SER A 186 -0.27 -6.59 -33.19
CA SER A 186 -0.60 -7.54 -32.12
C SER A 186 -1.57 -8.62 -32.59
N ALA A 187 -1.63 -9.72 -31.83
CA ALA A 187 -2.43 -10.90 -32.16
C ALA A 187 -3.28 -11.38 -30.98
N ARG A 188 -4.07 -12.43 -31.21
CA ARG A 188 -5.02 -13.01 -30.26
C ARG A 188 -6.11 -12.04 -29.82
N ASP A 189 -5.96 -11.39 -28.68
CA ASP A 189 -6.93 -10.45 -28.14
C ASP A 189 -6.27 -9.07 -28.06
N VAL A 190 -6.94 -8.05 -28.58
CA VAL A 190 -6.57 -6.66 -28.36
C VAL A 190 -7.81 -5.98 -27.82
N LEU A 191 -7.82 -5.76 -26.52
CA LEU A 191 -8.99 -5.36 -25.75
C LEU A 191 -8.76 -3.95 -25.19
N ILE A 192 -9.47 -2.98 -25.73
CA ILE A 192 -9.37 -1.57 -25.32
C ILE A 192 -10.67 -1.19 -24.60
N GLY A 193 -10.65 -1.28 -23.26
CA GLY A 193 -11.80 -1.00 -22.39
C GLY A 193 -12.95 -1.99 -22.58
N ALA A 194 -12.64 -3.18 -23.10
CA ALA A 194 -13.60 -4.22 -23.43
C ALA A 194 -13.17 -5.57 -22.84
N ASP A 195 -14.13 -6.47 -22.62
CA ASP A 195 -13.84 -7.89 -22.45
C ASP A 195 -13.72 -8.62 -23.80
N ALA A 196 -13.35 -9.90 -23.77
CA ALA A 196 -13.15 -10.72 -24.97
C ALA A 196 -14.43 -10.91 -25.81
N ASP A 197 -15.61 -10.79 -25.19
CA ASP A 197 -16.91 -10.84 -25.85
C ASP A 197 -17.29 -9.49 -26.48
N GLY A 198 -16.58 -8.41 -26.13
CA GLY A 198 -16.76 -7.03 -26.57
C GLY A 198 -17.75 -6.22 -25.73
N ALA A 199 -18.11 -6.70 -24.54
CA ALA A 199 -18.81 -5.88 -23.56
C ALA A 199 -17.83 -4.87 -22.93
N ALA A 200 -18.38 -3.79 -22.37
CA ALA A 200 -17.58 -2.79 -21.67
C ALA A 200 -16.93 -3.39 -20.42
N ASP A 201 -15.63 -3.14 -20.26
CA ASP A 201 -14.93 -3.44 -19.00
C ASP A 201 -15.49 -2.58 -17.85
N ALA A 202 -15.30 -3.02 -16.61
CA ALA A 202 -15.67 -2.24 -15.43
C ALA A 202 -14.89 -0.91 -15.35
N PHE A 203 -13.68 -0.88 -15.92
CA PHE A 203 -12.83 0.30 -16.00
C PHE A 203 -12.70 0.80 -17.45
N GLY A 204 -13.38 1.90 -17.76
CA GLY A 204 -13.23 2.59 -19.04
C GLY A 204 -11.91 3.35 -19.18
N ASN A 205 -11.53 3.68 -20.42
CA ASN A 205 -10.31 4.42 -20.73
C ASN A 205 -10.60 5.89 -21.10
N SER A 206 -9.65 6.77 -20.82
CA SER A 206 -9.63 8.16 -21.28
C SER A 206 -8.29 8.46 -21.96
N ILE A 207 -8.36 8.87 -23.23
CA ILE A 207 -7.20 9.14 -24.08
C ILE A 207 -7.30 10.59 -24.56
N GLY A 208 -6.30 11.41 -24.23
CA GLY A 208 -6.25 12.83 -24.58
C GLY A 208 -5.92 13.06 -26.06
N GLY A 209 -5.02 12.26 -26.62
CA GLY A 209 -4.64 12.27 -28.02
C GLY A 209 -5.47 11.31 -28.87
N ASP A 210 -4.80 10.68 -29.83
CA ASP A 210 -5.40 9.75 -30.78
C ASP A 210 -5.35 8.31 -30.24
N LEU A 211 -6.25 7.46 -30.72
CA LEU A 211 -6.17 6.01 -30.57
C LEU A 211 -5.90 5.40 -31.93
N VAL A 212 -4.68 4.90 -32.14
CA VAL A 212 -4.23 4.30 -33.39
C VAL A 212 -4.17 2.78 -33.22
N LEU A 213 -4.97 2.05 -34.00
CA LEU A 213 -5.01 0.60 -34.01
C LEU A 213 -4.67 0.13 -35.42
N SER A 214 -3.47 -0.42 -35.62
CA SER A 214 -2.98 -0.75 -36.95
C SER A 214 -2.42 -2.17 -37.08
N ASP A 215 -2.71 -2.83 -38.20
CA ASP A 215 -2.12 -4.12 -38.59
C ASP A 215 -2.29 -5.25 -37.54
N ASN A 216 -3.30 -5.15 -36.67
CA ASN A 216 -3.56 -6.17 -35.65
C ASN A 216 -4.28 -7.38 -36.26
N SER A 217 -3.75 -8.58 -36.00
CA SER A 217 -4.34 -9.87 -36.37
C SER A 217 -5.00 -10.52 -35.15
N ALA A 218 -5.98 -9.82 -34.57
CA ALA A 218 -6.55 -10.12 -33.26
C ALA A 218 -8.09 -10.00 -33.24
N ASN A 219 -8.71 -10.59 -32.22
CA ASN A 219 -10.01 -10.20 -31.70
C ASN A 219 -9.91 -8.78 -31.13
N LEU A 220 -9.96 -7.80 -32.03
CA LEU A 220 -9.82 -6.39 -31.71
C LEU A 220 -11.17 -5.83 -31.23
N ARG A 221 -11.28 -5.59 -29.92
CA ARG A 221 -12.49 -5.05 -29.26
C ARG A 221 -12.19 -3.70 -28.65
N VAL A 222 -13.09 -2.73 -28.86
CA VAL A 222 -13.04 -1.42 -28.21
C VAL A 222 -14.38 -1.14 -27.57
N ALA A 223 -14.39 -0.87 -26.27
CA ALA A 223 -15.57 -0.45 -25.51
C ALA A 223 -15.16 0.51 -24.40
N ALA A 224 -16.13 1.18 -23.77
CA ALA A 224 -15.91 2.09 -22.62
C ALA A 224 -14.70 3.04 -22.75
N THR A 225 -14.39 3.51 -23.95
CA THR A 225 -13.17 4.27 -24.24
C THR A 225 -13.54 5.62 -24.83
N THR A 226 -13.12 6.69 -24.15
CA THR A 226 -13.28 8.06 -24.63
C THR A 226 -11.95 8.57 -25.18
N VAL A 227 -11.93 8.91 -26.46
CA VAL A 227 -10.78 9.47 -27.17
C VAL A 227 -11.09 10.92 -27.52
N HIS A 228 -10.25 11.85 -27.08
CA HIS A 228 -10.46 13.27 -27.35
C HIS A 228 -9.94 13.68 -28.74
N GLY A 229 -8.96 12.96 -29.28
CA GLY A 229 -8.54 13.02 -30.68
C GLY A 229 -9.34 12.09 -31.59
N THR A 230 -8.63 11.47 -32.53
CA THR A 230 -9.16 10.61 -33.57
C THR A 230 -8.94 9.13 -33.22
N ILE A 231 -9.92 8.28 -33.52
CA ILE A 231 -9.67 6.84 -33.61
C ILE A 231 -9.25 6.52 -35.05
N GLU A 232 -8.01 6.05 -35.24
CA GLU A 232 -7.47 5.65 -36.54
C GLU A 232 -7.35 4.12 -36.65
N LEU A 233 -7.98 3.55 -37.67
CA LEU A 233 -8.05 2.12 -37.90
C LEU A 233 -7.50 1.77 -39.30
N SER A 234 -6.44 0.98 -39.36
CA SER A 234 -5.87 0.53 -40.64
C SER A 234 -5.31 -0.88 -40.57
N GLY A 235 -5.53 -1.71 -41.58
CA GLY A 235 -4.86 -3.02 -41.69
C GLY A 235 -5.28 -4.11 -40.67
N ASN A 236 -6.21 -3.83 -39.76
CA ASN A 236 -6.66 -4.81 -38.77
C ASN A 236 -7.47 -5.96 -39.41
N THR A 237 -7.20 -7.19 -38.99
CA THR A 237 -7.88 -8.40 -39.48
C THR A 237 -8.23 -9.36 -38.32
N PRO A 238 -9.52 -9.56 -38.01
CA PRO A 238 -10.71 -8.85 -38.53
C PRO A 238 -10.69 -7.35 -38.20
N LEU A 239 -11.63 -6.60 -38.78
CA LEU A 239 -11.86 -5.19 -38.43
C LEU A 239 -12.12 -5.04 -36.92
N ALA A 240 -11.78 -3.87 -36.38
CA ALA A 240 -12.12 -3.52 -35.00
C ALA A 240 -13.64 -3.62 -34.78
N ALA A 241 -14.05 -4.23 -33.67
CA ALA A 241 -15.44 -4.33 -33.26
C ALA A 241 -15.71 -3.42 -32.06
N PHE A 242 -16.55 -2.40 -32.27
CA PHE A 242 -16.90 -1.42 -31.25
C PHE A 242 -18.12 -1.86 -30.44
N GLY A 243 -17.95 -1.87 -29.12
CA GLY A 243 -18.98 -2.07 -28.12
C GLY A 243 -19.63 -0.77 -27.66
N THR A 244 -20.33 -0.83 -26.53
CA THR A 244 -20.96 0.34 -25.91
C THR A 244 -19.93 1.26 -25.26
N GLY A 245 -20.20 2.56 -25.25
CA GLY A 245 -19.39 3.53 -24.51
C GLY A 245 -18.11 4.00 -25.22
N VAL A 246 -17.96 3.69 -26.52
CA VAL A 246 -16.91 4.29 -27.35
C VAL A 246 -17.31 5.71 -27.74
N ALA A 247 -16.43 6.68 -27.53
CA ALA A 247 -16.60 8.06 -27.99
C ALA A 247 -15.28 8.60 -28.55
N ALA A 248 -15.35 9.34 -29.65
CA ALA A 248 -14.17 9.91 -30.32
C ALA A 248 -14.45 11.28 -30.94
N GLY A 249 -13.43 12.14 -31.03
CA GLY A 249 -13.53 13.39 -31.78
C GLY A 249 -13.79 13.16 -33.27
N ASP A 250 -13.12 12.18 -33.85
CA ASP A 250 -13.38 11.65 -35.19
C ASP A 250 -13.00 10.16 -35.27
N VAL A 251 -13.45 9.47 -36.32
CA VAL A 251 -13.12 8.06 -36.58
C VAL A 251 -12.75 7.89 -38.04
N VAL A 252 -11.54 7.41 -38.28
CA VAL A 252 -10.98 7.15 -39.61
C VAL A 252 -10.71 5.66 -39.78
N GLY A 253 -11.32 5.06 -40.82
CA GLY A 253 -11.18 3.63 -41.14
C GLY A 253 -12.46 2.82 -40.91
N ASP A 254 -12.44 1.56 -41.35
CA ASP A 254 -13.59 0.67 -41.27
C ASP A 254 -13.63 -0.06 -39.92
N TYR A 255 -14.83 -0.14 -39.34
CA TYR A 255 -15.11 -0.87 -38.09
C TYR A 255 -16.47 -1.58 -38.16
N THR A 256 -16.72 -2.46 -37.19
CA THR A 256 -18.01 -3.12 -37.00
C THR A 256 -18.60 -2.78 -35.63
N GLY A 257 -19.88 -3.08 -35.40
CA GLY A 257 -20.51 -2.89 -34.09
C GLY A 257 -21.20 -1.54 -33.94
N THR A 258 -21.11 -0.97 -32.74
CA THR A 258 -21.82 0.26 -32.37
C THR A 258 -21.06 1.48 -32.86
N ALA A 259 -21.75 2.42 -33.52
CA ALA A 259 -21.15 3.68 -33.92
C ALA A 259 -20.69 4.49 -32.68
N PRO A 260 -19.47 5.05 -32.67
CA PRO A 260 -19.00 5.87 -31.56
C PRO A 260 -19.85 7.11 -31.33
N GLY A 261 -19.97 7.50 -30.07
CA GLY A 261 -20.47 8.81 -29.70
C GLY A 261 -19.43 9.91 -29.91
N ALA A 262 -19.80 11.14 -29.59
CA ALA A 262 -18.85 12.25 -29.46
C ALA A 262 -18.51 12.46 -27.97
N PRO A 263 -17.25 12.77 -27.63
CA PRO A 263 -16.88 13.24 -26.31
C PRO A 263 -17.69 14.48 -25.92
N ALA A 264 -17.85 14.72 -24.62
CA ALA A 264 -18.48 15.94 -24.14
C ALA A 264 -17.70 17.18 -24.64
N ALA A 265 -18.43 18.17 -25.16
CA ALA A 265 -17.83 19.44 -25.59
C ALA A 265 -17.33 20.25 -24.38
N GLY A 266 -16.19 20.91 -24.54
CA GLY A 266 -15.61 21.78 -23.51
C GLY A 266 -14.12 22.05 -23.76
N ASP A 267 -13.53 22.93 -22.95
CA ASP A 267 -12.10 23.29 -23.05
C ASP A 267 -11.19 22.29 -22.31
N GLN A 268 -11.72 21.54 -21.35
CA GLN A 268 -10.98 20.60 -20.52
C GLN A 268 -11.81 19.36 -20.22
N ALA A 269 -11.15 18.20 -20.20
CA ALA A 269 -11.69 16.95 -19.70
C ALA A 269 -11.03 16.59 -18.36
N ILE A 270 -11.79 15.91 -17.50
CA ILE A 270 -11.30 15.42 -16.21
C ILE A 270 -11.59 13.93 -16.17
N ALA A 271 -10.56 13.13 -15.94
CA ALA A 271 -10.65 11.68 -15.80
C ALA A 271 -10.07 11.26 -14.45
N VAL A 272 -10.70 10.27 -13.83
CA VAL A 272 -10.22 9.60 -12.62
C VAL A 272 -10.69 8.15 -12.66
N THR A 273 -9.78 7.24 -12.38
CA THR A 273 -10.10 5.81 -12.23
C THR A 273 -10.20 5.53 -10.72
N VAL A 274 -11.35 5.01 -10.29
CA VAL A 274 -11.60 4.70 -8.88
C VAL A 274 -11.62 3.19 -8.71
N PRO A 275 -10.69 2.59 -7.96
CA PRO A 275 -10.68 1.15 -7.74
C PRO A 275 -11.82 0.72 -6.81
N ALA A 276 -12.03 -0.60 -6.73
CA ALA A 276 -12.90 -1.16 -5.71
C ALA A 276 -12.36 -0.84 -4.30
N GLN A 277 -13.27 -0.66 -3.34
CA GLN A 277 -12.87 -0.49 -1.95
C GLN A 277 -12.16 -1.75 -1.47
N ALA A 278 -10.95 -1.60 -0.90
CA ALA A 278 -10.25 -2.70 -0.26
C ALA A 278 -11.12 -3.31 0.87
N PRO A 279 -11.11 -4.64 1.06
CA PRO A 279 -11.92 -5.31 2.10
C PRO A 279 -11.64 -4.77 3.51
N GLY A 280 -10.41 -4.32 3.77
CA GLY A 280 -9.95 -3.82 5.07
C GLY A 280 -9.96 -4.87 6.18
N GLU A 281 -9.60 -4.45 7.37
CA GLU A 281 -9.44 -5.32 8.54
C GLU A 281 -9.77 -4.61 9.85
N LEU A 282 -9.98 -5.41 10.89
CA LEU A 282 -10.09 -4.98 12.28
C LEU A 282 -8.80 -5.36 13.02
N ILE A 283 -8.03 -4.35 13.42
CA ILE A 283 -6.80 -4.51 14.22
C ILE A 283 -7.02 -3.91 15.59
N TRP A 284 -6.42 -4.50 16.62
CA TRP A 284 -6.30 -3.86 17.93
C TRP A 284 -4.87 -3.99 18.49
N SER A 285 -4.47 -3.01 19.29
CA SER A 285 -3.14 -2.98 19.93
C SER A 285 -3.18 -2.23 21.26
N LEU A 286 -2.24 -2.56 22.16
CA LEU A 286 -2.03 -1.80 23.40
C LEU A 286 -1.19 -0.56 23.09
N GLU A 287 -1.60 0.61 23.60
CA GLU A 287 -0.84 1.86 23.41
C GLU A 287 0.29 2.06 24.43
N GLY A 288 0.32 1.24 25.49
CA GLY A 288 1.32 1.31 26.54
C GLY A 288 2.66 0.69 26.15
N SER A 289 3.74 1.18 26.75
CA SER A 289 5.08 0.56 26.68
C SER A 289 5.21 -0.73 27.51
N SER A 290 4.18 -1.06 28.27
CA SER A 290 4.10 -2.24 29.15
C SER A 290 2.69 -2.81 29.09
N ALA A 291 2.56 -4.13 29.18
CA ALA A 291 1.29 -4.82 29.35
C ALA A 291 0.86 -4.94 30.82
N LEU A 292 1.67 -4.43 31.77
CA LEU A 292 1.35 -4.45 33.19
C LEU A 292 0.31 -3.39 33.53
N VAL A 293 -0.82 -3.85 34.06
CA VAL A 293 -1.79 -3.02 34.79
C VAL A 293 -1.38 -3.00 36.25
N ASP A 294 -1.14 -1.81 36.79
CA ASP A 294 -0.73 -1.61 38.18
C ASP A 294 -1.89 -1.02 38.99
N LEU A 295 -2.40 -1.79 39.96
CA LEU A 295 -3.41 -1.33 40.93
C LEU A 295 -2.78 -0.76 42.21
N GLY A 296 -1.45 -0.75 42.31
CA GLY A 296 -0.73 -0.32 43.49
C GLY A 296 -0.87 -1.25 44.70
N VAL A 297 -0.93 -0.66 45.90
CA VAL A 297 -1.07 -1.37 47.18
C VAL A 297 -2.49 -1.15 47.68
N ALA A 298 -3.20 -2.24 47.97
CA ALA A 298 -4.57 -2.14 48.45
C ALA A 298 -4.65 -1.48 49.85
N ASP A 299 -5.57 -0.54 50.00
CA ASP A 299 -5.88 0.13 51.25
C ASP A 299 -6.92 -0.68 52.05
N GLU A 300 -6.65 -0.88 53.34
CA GLU A 300 -7.61 -1.51 54.25
C GLU A 300 -8.76 -0.55 54.57
N GLN A 301 -9.97 -0.93 54.17
CA GLN A 301 -11.23 -0.30 54.55
C GLN A 301 -11.86 -1.05 55.74
N LEU A 302 -13.04 -0.62 56.18
CA LEU A 302 -13.70 -1.24 57.34
C LEU A 302 -14.09 -2.71 57.13
N ASP A 303 -14.42 -3.11 55.89
CA ASP A 303 -14.96 -4.42 55.55
C ASP A 303 -14.28 -5.10 54.34
N HIS A 304 -13.33 -4.44 53.68
CA HIS A 304 -12.58 -4.97 52.54
C HIS A 304 -11.20 -4.30 52.39
N PHE A 305 -10.35 -4.85 51.53
CA PHE A 305 -9.20 -4.14 50.95
C PHE A 305 -9.60 -3.57 49.58
N ALA A 306 -9.26 -2.31 49.31
CA ALA A 306 -9.59 -1.60 48.07
C ALA A 306 -8.33 -1.24 47.28
N ALA A 307 -8.35 -1.41 45.96
CA ALA A 307 -7.30 -0.92 45.07
C ALA A 307 -7.90 -0.49 43.73
N ASP A 308 -7.38 0.59 43.17
CA ASP A 308 -7.86 1.18 41.92
C ASP A 308 -6.71 1.25 40.89
N GLY A 309 -7.07 1.25 39.62
CA GLY A 309 -6.11 1.48 38.53
C GLY A 309 -6.83 1.55 37.19
N GLU A 310 -6.08 1.59 36.11
CA GLU A 310 -6.62 1.71 34.75
C GLU A 310 -6.03 0.62 33.87
N ILE A 311 -6.82 0.04 32.97
CA ILE A 311 -6.23 -0.84 31.95
C ILE A 311 -5.32 -0.02 31.04
N VAL A 312 -4.33 -0.68 30.44
CA VAL A 312 -3.54 -0.08 29.37
C VAL A 312 -4.49 0.26 28.21
N PRO A 313 -4.51 1.50 27.70
CA PRO A 313 -5.39 1.89 26.59
C PRO A 313 -5.22 1.00 25.37
N ILE A 314 -6.32 0.70 24.70
CA ILE A 314 -6.36 -0.18 23.54
C ILE A 314 -6.82 0.62 22.33
N ARG A 315 -5.97 0.70 21.31
CA ARG A 315 -6.36 1.23 20.00
C ARG A 315 -7.08 0.15 19.21
N VAL A 316 -8.27 0.44 18.70
CA VAL A 316 -9.05 -0.41 17.80
C VAL A 316 -9.20 0.31 16.48
N GLN A 317 -8.63 -0.25 15.42
CA GLN A 317 -8.71 0.26 14.07
C GLN A 317 -9.59 -0.65 13.23
N ASP A 318 -10.75 -0.16 12.81
CA ASP A 318 -11.63 -0.86 11.88
C ASP A 318 -11.65 -0.15 10.52
N THR A 319 -11.16 -0.86 9.53
CA THR A 319 -11.12 -0.43 8.13
C THR A 319 -11.97 -1.32 7.25
N ARG A 320 -12.80 -2.21 7.79
CA ARG A 320 -13.53 -3.18 6.97
C ARG A 320 -14.57 -2.52 6.06
N ALA A 321 -14.64 -2.98 4.83
CA ALA A 321 -15.66 -2.58 3.87
C ALA A 321 -17.04 -3.03 4.34
N GLY A 322 -18.07 -2.24 4.05
CA GLY A 322 -19.43 -2.49 4.51
C GLY A 322 -19.68 -2.13 5.99
N ASN A 323 -18.66 -1.68 6.73
CA ASN A 323 -18.77 -1.19 8.10
C ASN A 323 -19.49 -2.15 9.08
N PRO A 324 -19.11 -3.45 9.12
CA PRO A 324 -19.73 -4.43 10.02
C PRO A 324 -19.56 -4.04 11.49
N GLU A 325 -20.41 -4.56 12.38
CA GLU A 325 -20.23 -4.37 13.82
C GLU A 325 -18.89 -4.93 14.33
N TRP A 326 -18.40 -4.39 15.44
CA TRP A 326 -17.31 -5.01 16.21
C TRP A 326 -17.55 -4.89 17.71
N SER A 327 -17.00 -5.84 18.47
CA SER A 327 -16.95 -5.75 19.93
C SER A 327 -15.62 -6.23 20.47
N LEU A 328 -15.15 -5.56 21.51
CA LEU A 328 -13.98 -5.95 22.30
C LEU A 328 -14.46 -6.35 23.69
N THR A 329 -14.10 -7.55 24.11
CA THR A 329 -14.47 -8.11 25.42
C THR A 329 -13.22 -8.41 26.24
N ALA A 330 -13.35 -8.39 27.56
CA ALA A 330 -12.29 -8.82 28.47
C ALA A 330 -12.81 -9.80 29.52
N GLN A 331 -11.95 -10.70 29.97
CA GLN A 331 -12.14 -11.56 31.12
C GLN A 331 -10.81 -11.65 31.88
N VAL A 332 -10.87 -11.77 33.21
CA VAL A 332 -9.67 -11.83 34.05
C VAL A 332 -9.58 -13.20 34.71
N SER A 333 -8.40 -13.83 34.62
CA SER A 333 -8.12 -15.06 35.37
C SER A 333 -8.18 -14.80 36.88
N ASP A 334 -8.42 -15.82 37.69
CA ASP A 334 -8.26 -15.68 39.14
C ASP A 334 -6.86 -15.14 39.48
N PHE A 335 -6.82 -14.24 40.46
CA PHE A 335 -5.60 -13.72 41.03
C PHE A 335 -4.87 -14.84 41.79
N SER A 336 -3.54 -14.85 41.76
CA SER A 336 -2.74 -15.83 42.50
C SER A 336 -1.54 -15.19 43.18
N ALA A 337 -1.32 -15.56 44.44
CA ALA A 337 -0.10 -15.24 45.18
C ALA A 337 0.48 -16.55 45.74
N GLY A 338 1.66 -16.97 45.25
CA GLY A 338 2.31 -18.21 45.70
C GLY A 338 1.44 -19.46 45.53
N GLY A 339 0.55 -19.49 44.53
CA GLY A 339 -0.38 -20.59 44.27
C GLY A 339 -1.70 -20.53 45.05
N THR A 340 -1.91 -19.50 45.87
CA THR A 340 -3.19 -19.28 46.57
C THR A 340 -4.13 -18.46 45.68
N PRO A 341 -5.23 -19.03 45.16
CA PRO A 341 -6.13 -18.32 44.26
C PRO A 341 -7.07 -17.38 45.03
N VAL A 342 -7.38 -16.26 44.41
CA VAL A 342 -8.44 -15.31 44.80
C VAL A 342 -9.24 -15.00 43.56
N SER A 343 -10.56 -15.16 43.63
CA SER A 343 -11.38 -15.07 42.43
C SER A 343 -11.35 -13.67 41.81
N SER A 344 -11.24 -13.60 40.48
CA SER A 344 -11.33 -12.32 39.74
C SER A 344 -12.73 -11.69 39.78
N LYS A 345 -13.72 -12.36 40.38
CA LYS A 345 -15.04 -11.75 40.61
C LYS A 345 -14.96 -10.48 41.45
N TYR A 346 -13.92 -10.34 42.27
CA TYR A 346 -13.72 -9.19 43.13
C TYR A 346 -13.21 -7.95 42.40
N LEU A 347 -12.85 -8.08 41.11
CA LEU A 347 -12.49 -6.97 40.25
C LEU A 347 -13.73 -6.53 39.46
N GLY A 348 -14.12 -5.27 39.66
CA GLY A 348 -15.06 -4.53 38.82
C GLY A 348 -14.32 -3.57 37.89
N TRP A 349 -15.07 -2.94 36.98
CA TRP A 349 -14.53 -1.90 36.10
C TRP A 349 -15.61 -0.92 35.62
N THR A 350 -15.17 0.23 35.10
CA THR A 350 -15.98 1.18 34.35
C THR A 350 -15.35 1.41 32.98
N PRO A 351 -15.85 0.74 31.92
CA PRO A 351 -15.36 0.97 30.57
C PRO A 351 -15.54 2.41 30.10
N GLU A 352 -14.62 2.84 29.24
CA GLU A 352 -14.63 4.16 28.62
C GLU A 352 -14.07 4.14 27.18
N VAL A 353 -14.41 5.18 26.44
CA VAL A 353 -13.87 5.45 25.10
C VAL A 353 -13.30 6.86 25.12
N THR A 354 -11.97 6.96 25.06
CA THR A 354 -11.24 8.23 25.15
C THR A 354 -11.11 8.89 23.77
N ASP A 355 -11.14 8.09 22.69
CA ASP A 355 -11.34 8.55 21.32
C ASP A 355 -12.46 7.74 20.66
N ALA A 356 -13.60 8.39 20.43
CA ALA A 356 -14.84 7.77 19.93
C ALA A 356 -14.98 7.83 18.40
N ALA A 357 -13.86 7.84 17.67
CA ALA A 357 -13.85 7.82 16.21
C ALA A 357 -14.73 6.69 15.65
N GLY A 358 -15.49 6.96 14.59
CA GLY A 358 -16.38 5.97 13.98
C GLY A 358 -17.65 5.66 14.78
N GLY A 359 -17.81 6.15 16.01
CA GLY A 359 -18.98 5.89 16.84
C GLY A 359 -18.81 4.72 17.80
N ALA A 360 -17.58 4.45 18.24
CA ALA A 360 -17.31 3.51 19.32
C ALA A 360 -18.03 3.92 20.62
N VAL A 361 -18.57 2.93 21.33
CA VAL A 361 -19.31 3.10 22.58
C VAL A 361 -18.73 2.19 23.65
N ALA A 362 -18.58 2.73 24.86
CA ALA A 362 -18.14 1.98 26.02
C ALA A 362 -19.18 0.94 26.45
N GLY A 363 -18.70 -0.20 26.96
CA GLY A 363 -19.53 -1.19 27.62
C GLY A 363 -20.11 -0.69 28.93
N SER A 364 -21.04 -1.46 29.50
CA SER A 364 -21.61 -1.14 30.80
C SER A 364 -20.60 -1.32 31.92
N ALA A 365 -20.64 -0.43 32.92
CA ALA A 365 -19.90 -0.60 34.16
C ALA A 365 -20.29 -1.92 34.86
N VAL A 366 -19.30 -2.59 35.45
CA VAL A 366 -19.44 -3.87 36.14
C VAL A 366 -18.92 -3.70 37.55
N GLN A 367 -19.80 -3.84 38.54
CA GLN A 367 -19.41 -3.75 39.94
C GLN A 367 -18.55 -4.94 40.38
N SER A 368 -17.79 -4.75 41.46
CA SER A 368 -17.10 -5.85 42.14
C SER A 368 -18.09 -6.86 42.71
N GLY A 369 -17.76 -8.15 42.61
CA GLY A 369 -18.47 -9.25 43.25
C GLY A 369 -18.40 -9.26 44.79
N PHE A 370 -17.65 -8.34 45.40
CA PHE A 370 -17.80 -8.02 46.82
C PHE A 370 -19.17 -7.39 47.11
N ASP A 371 -19.60 -6.46 46.24
CA ASP A 371 -20.89 -5.77 46.32
C ASP A 371 -22.02 -6.59 45.66
N GLY A 372 -21.67 -7.43 44.68
CA GLY A 372 -22.56 -8.43 44.09
C GLY A 372 -22.22 -8.79 42.65
N GLY A 373 -22.61 -9.99 42.21
CA GLY A 373 -22.36 -10.48 40.85
C GLY A 373 -20.96 -11.10 40.66
N ASP A 374 -20.58 -11.27 39.40
CA ASP A 374 -19.40 -12.07 39.01
C ASP A 374 -18.17 -11.24 38.64
N GLY A 375 -18.23 -9.90 38.76
CA GLY A 375 -17.14 -9.00 38.34
C GLY A 375 -16.61 -9.34 36.94
N LEU A 376 -15.28 -9.40 36.82
CA LEU A 376 -14.55 -9.81 35.62
C LEU A 376 -14.15 -11.30 35.58
N SER A 377 -14.73 -12.15 36.44
CA SER A 377 -14.52 -13.62 36.38
C SER A 377 -15.18 -14.30 35.18
N VAL A 378 -16.03 -13.57 34.46
CA VAL A 378 -16.67 -13.97 33.22
C VAL A 378 -16.49 -12.84 32.20
N ALA A 379 -16.61 -13.14 30.91
CA ALA A 379 -16.42 -12.14 29.85
C ALA A 379 -17.38 -10.96 29.97
N ARG A 380 -16.85 -9.75 29.77
CA ARG A 380 -17.58 -8.47 29.77
C ARG A 380 -17.18 -7.66 28.54
N THR A 381 -18.13 -6.95 27.96
CA THR A 381 -17.86 -6.01 26.87
C THR A 381 -17.12 -4.79 27.41
N LEU A 382 -15.95 -4.50 26.83
CA LEU A 382 -15.21 -3.27 27.06
C LEU A 382 -15.76 -2.15 26.18
N ALA A 383 -15.87 -2.40 24.88
CA ALA A 383 -16.38 -1.43 23.92
C ALA A 383 -16.89 -2.14 22.65
N GLY A 384 -17.61 -1.42 21.82
CA GLY A 384 -18.02 -1.87 20.49
C GLY A 384 -18.43 -0.71 19.60
N ALA A 385 -18.55 -0.96 18.31
CA ALA A 385 -19.26 -0.06 17.39
C ALA A 385 -20.35 -0.84 16.64
N PRO A 386 -21.53 -0.20 16.41
CA PRO A 386 -22.63 -0.85 15.73
C PRO A 386 -22.36 -1.09 14.24
N ASP A 387 -23.18 -1.90 13.60
CA ASP A 387 -23.23 -2.01 12.14
C ASP A 387 -23.48 -0.64 11.49
N GLY A 388 -22.78 -0.35 10.41
CA GLY A 388 -22.82 0.94 9.71
C GLY A 388 -21.98 2.06 10.35
N HIS A 389 -21.20 1.78 11.39
CA HIS A 389 -20.25 2.72 11.98
C HIS A 389 -19.24 3.23 10.94
N ALA A 390 -18.67 4.43 11.09
CA ALA A 390 -17.68 4.88 10.12
C ALA A 390 -16.32 4.19 10.37
N ARG A 391 -15.59 3.82 9.31
CA ARG A 391 -14.19 3.34 9.42
C ARG A 391 -13.40 4.29 10.32
N SER A 392 -12.67 3.74 11.28
CA SER A 392 -12.09 4.56 12.35
C SER A 392 -10.91 3.91 13.06
N ALA A 393 -10.23 4.73 13.86
CA ALA A 393 -9.29 4.29 14.88
C ALA A 393 -9.73 4.89 16.22
N SER A 394 -10.36 4.07 17.06
CA SER A 394 -10.83 4.45 18.40
C SER A 394 -9.80 4.07 19.46
N VAL A 395 -9.85 4.74 20.61
CA VAL A 395 -9.09 4.36 21.81
C VAL A 395 -10.07 4.07 22.94
N VAL A 396 -9.92 2.89 23.53
CA VAL A 396 -10.82 2.38 24.57
C VAL A 396 -10.02 2.01 25.82
N GLY A 397 -10.65 2.17 26.98
CA GLY A 397 -10.05 2.01 28.30
C GLY A 397 -11.09 1.57 29.33
N ALA A 398 -10.66 1.42 30.57
CA ALA A 398 -11.51 1.16 31.71
C ALA A 398 -10.79 1.48 33.02
N ASP A 399 -11.50 2.15 33.91
CA ASP A 399 -11.13 2.24 35.33
C ASP A 399 -11.41 0.88 35.99
N LEU A 400 -10.49 0.41 36.82
CA LEU A 400 -10.57 -0.85 37.56
C LEU A 400 -10.77 -0.58 39.05
N GLU A 401 -11.66 -1.35 39.68
CA GLU A 401 -11.95 -1.28 41.11
C GLU A 401 -11.89 -2.69 41.72
N LEU A 402 -10.89 -2.95 42.55
CA LEU A 402 -10.70 -4.23 43.22
C LEU A 402 -11.17 -4.14 44.69
N LYS A 403 -12.06 -5.04 45.11
CA LYS A 403 -12.50 -5.18 46.51
C LYS A 403 -12.32 -6.59 47.03
N LEU A 404 -11.30 -6.80 47.86
CA LEU A 404 -10.98 -8.10 48.41
C LEU A 404 -11.52 -8.24 49.84
N PRO A 405 -12.06 -9.41 50.24
CA PRO A 405 -12.43 -9.66 51.64
C PRO A 405 -11.23 -9.53 52.60
N LEU A 406 -11.48 -9.10 53.85
CA LEU A 406 -10.43 -8.91 54.86
C LEU A 406 -9.70 -10.21 55.26
N GLU A 407 -10.29 -11.37 54.98
CA GLU A 407 -9.64 -12.68 55.18
C GLU A 407 -8.63 -13.04 54.07
N THR A 408 -8.51 -12.23 53.02
CA THR A 408 -7.52 -12.44 51.96
C THR A 408 -6.11 -12.44 52.55
N PRO A 409 -5.31 -13.51 52.39
CA PRO A 409 -3.95 -13.55 52.90
C PRO A 409 -3.08 -12.43 52.32
N ARG A 410 -2.09 -11.96 53.09
CA ARG A 410 -1.10 -11.01 52.57
C ARG A 410 -0.28 -11.64 51.43
N GLY A 411 -0.06 -10.90 50.36
CA GLY A 411 0.77 -11.32 49.23
C GLY A 411 0.67 -10.36 48.06
N THR A 412 1.55 -10.56 47.07
CA THR A 412 1.43 -9.91 45.76
C THR A 412 0.62 -10.83 44.86
N TYR A 413 -0.57 -10.39 44.48
CA TYR A 413 -1.51 -11.14 43.67
C TYR A 413 -1.41 -10.68 42.21
N THR A 414 -1.24 -11.62 41.29
CA THR A 414 -1.21 -11.34 39.85
C THR A 414 -2.32 -12.09 39.14
N ALA A 415 -2.89 -11.49 38.10
CA ALA A 415 -3.86 -12.09 37.20
C ALA A 415 -3.55 -11.70 35.75
N THR A 416 -4.14 -12.41 34.80
CA THR A 416 -4.04 -12.12 33.38
C THR A 416 -5.38 -11.64 32.86
N ILE A 417 -5.40 -10.48 32.21
CA ILE A 417 -6.53 -9.99 31.42
C ILE A 417 -6.44 -10.62 30.03
N THR A 418 -7.51 -11.27 29.60
CA THR A 418 -7.64 -11.80 28.23
C THR A 418 -8.60 -10.92 27.45
N LEU A 419 -8.12 -10.32 26.37
CA LEU A 419 -8.90 -9.50 25.44
C LEU A 419 -9.33 -10.36 24.25
N THR A 420 -10.60 -10.26 23.84
CA THR A 420 -11.14 -10.94 22.66
C THR A 420 -11.90 -9.96 21.81
N ALA A 421 -11.45 -9.77 20.57
CA ALA A 421 -12.18 -9.02 19.55
C ALA A 421 -13.09 -9.97 18.76
N LEU A 422 -14.33 -9.55 18.52
CA LEU A 422 -15.27 -10.19 17.62
C LEU A 422 -15.49 -9.27 16.43
N SER A 423 -15.30 -9.84 15.25
CA SER A 423 -15.36 -9.19 13.94
C SER A 423 -16.49 -9.77 13.09
#